data_AF-A0A7V4ZX47-F1
#
_entry.id   AF-A0A7V4ZX47-F1
#
_cell.length_a   1.000
_cell.length_b   1.000
_cell.length_c   1.000
_cell.angle_alpha   90.00
_cell.angle_beta   90.00
_cell.angle_gamma   90.00
#
_symmetry.space_group_name_H-M   'P 1'
#
loop_
_entity.id
_entity.type
_entity.pdbx_description
1 polymer ?
#
loop_
_entity_poly.entity_id
_entity_poly.type
_entity_poly.pdbx_seq_one_letter_code
_entity_poly.pdbx_strand_id
1 'polypeptide(L)'
;MKIMVINPNSSEEMTHHLEKELMQIKRADTELSVVCPSTGPISIESNYDAVIAASCMLPLVREANTKGYDAVIIACFSDPGIEAAKEISDILVVGIQEVSLHVAAMLGAKFTILTPMEKRIPAKEYEVRRYKLEQALASVRPLGMTVAETDANPAKTKARILEVAKKAVEEDGAEVIV
;
A
#
# COMPACT_ATOMS: atom_id res chain seq x y z
N MET A 1 14.23 17.15 2.76
CA MET A 1 12.99 16.87 2.01
C MET A 1 11.90 16.50 2.99
N LYS A 2 10.70 17.04 2.84
CA LYS A 2 9.57 16.86 3.75
C LYS A 2 8.47 16.05 3.06
N ILE A 3 8.16 14.86 3.57
CA ILE A 3 7.17 13.95 2.96
C ILE A 3 6.00 13.74 3.91
N MET A 4 4.78 13.88 3.40
CA MET A 4 3.58 13.45 4.11
C MET A 4 3.24 12.02 3.68
N VAL A 5 3.22 11.10 4.64
CA VAL A 5 2.74 9.73 4.42
C VAL A 5 1.34 9.62 4.98
N ILE A 6 0.37 9.35 4.12
CA ILE A 6 -1.03 9.27 4.50
C ILE A 6 -1.44 7.80 4.57
N ASN A 7 -1.74 7.32 5.76
CA ASN A 7 -2.56 6.13 5.95
C ASN A 7 -4.01 6.48 5.54
N PRO A 8 -4.57 5.87 4.49
CA PRO A 8 -5.90 6.25 3.99
C PRO A 8 -7.06 5.83 4.91
N ASN A 9 -6.85 4.89 5.83
CA ASN A 9 -7.85 4.49 6.81
C ASN A 9 -7.77 5.37 8.08
N SER A 10 -8.79 5.33 8.94
CA SER A 10 -8.88 6.16 10.14
C SER A 10 -8.23 5.56 11.41
N SER A 11 -7.45 4.49 11.28
CA SER A 11 -6.80 3.82 12.42
C SER A 11 -5.51 4.53 12.82
N GLU A 12 -5.56 5.25 13.95
CA GLU A 12 -4.39 5.85 14.59
C GLU A 12 -3.35 4.80 14.99
N GLU A 13 -3.77 3.60 15.39
CA GLU A 13 -2.86 2.51 15.76
C GLU A 13 -2.01 2.06 14.56
N MET A 14 -2.64 1.82 13.41
CA MET A 14 -1.91 1.50 12.17
C MET A 14 -1.02 2.66 11.73
N THR A 15 -1.48 3.90 11.88
CA THR A 15 -0.68 5.09 11.55
C THR A 15 0.59 5.15 12.40
N HIS A 16 0.51 4.88 13.71
CA HIS A 16 1.68 4.80 14.58
C HIS A 16 2.60 3.63 14.25
N HIS A 17 2.06 2.46 13.88
CA HIS A 17 2.87 1.33 13.41
C HIS A 17 3.65 1.69 12.15
N LEU A 18 2.98 2.30 11.16
CA LEU A 18 3.62 2.80 9.94
C LEU A 18 4.71 3.83 10.27
N GLU A 19 4.43 4.79 11.14
CA GLU A 19 5.41 5.80 11.57
C GLU A 19 6.67 5.16 12.17
N LYS A 20 6.48 4.22 13.10
CA LYS A 20 7.59 3.53 13.75
C LYS A 20 8.52 2.84 12.74
N GLU A 21 7.97 2.12 11.77
CA GLU A 21 8.75 1.43 10.74
C GLU A 21 9.44 2.42 9.80
N LEU A 22 8.72 3.46 9.35
CA LEU A 22 9.25 4.47 8.44
C LEU A 22 10.40 5.29 9.05
N MET A 23 10.33 5.58 10.35
CA MET A 23 11.39 6.28 11.06
C MET A 23 12.71 5.50 11.10
N GLN A 24 12.68 4.16 11.00
CA GLN A 24 13.89 3.33 10.95
C GLN A 24 14.56 3.32 9.58
N ILE A 25 13.80 3.54 8.50
CA ILE A 25 14.30 3.39 7.11
C ILE A 25 14.48 4.72 6.38
N LYS A 26 13.90 5.82 6.89
CA LYS A 26 14.04 7.13 6.27
C LYS A 26 15.50 7.57 6.26
N ARG A 27 15.87 8.38 5.27
CA ARG A 27 17.17 9.05 5.26
C ARG A 27 17.26 10.08 6.40
N ALA A 28 18.47 10.39 6.84
CA ALA A 28 18.72 11.37 7.89
C ALA A 28 18.22 12.78 7.52
N ASP A 29 18.26 13.13 6.23
CA ASP A 29 17.85 14.41 5.64
C ASP A 29 16.36 14.46 5.20
N THR A 30 15.59 13.42 5.51
CA THR A 30 14.15 13.36 5.24
C THR A 30 13.34 13.60 6.51
N GLU A 31 12.47 14.59 6.48
CA GLU A 31 11.43 14.83 7.47
C GLU A 31 10.16 14.10 7.04
N LEU A 32 9.58 13.31 7.94
CA LEU A 32 8.34 12.57 7.70
C LEU A 32 7.23 13.07 8.62
N SER A 33 6.01 13.13 8.08
CA SER A 33 4.79 13.22 8.87
C SER A 33 3.86 12.11 8.43
N VAL A 34 3.51 11.23 9.35
CA VAL A 34 2.64 10.08 9.08
C VAL A 34 1.28 10.36 9.69
N VAL A 35 0.23 10.40 8.87
CA VAL A 35 -1.09 10.90 9.26
C VAL A 35 -2.20 10.00 8.73
N CYS A 36 -3.37 10.05 9.35
CA CYS A 36 -4.61 9.47 8.83
C CYS A 36 -5.75 10.49 8.86
N PRO A 37 -6.82 10.31 8.04
CA PRO A 37 -8.03 11.10 8.16
C PRO A 37 -8.77 10.79 9.47
N SER A 38 -9.45 11.79 10.03
CA SER A 38 -10.26 11.66 11.26
C SER A 38 -11.56 10.88 11.08
N THR A 39 -11.93 10.58 9.83
CA THR A 39 -13.13 9.84 9.45
C THR A 39 -12.80 8.85 8.34
N GLY A 40 -13.72 7.92 8.06
CA GLY A 40 -13.54 6.88 7.06
C GLY A 40 -13.44 5.49 7.69
N PRO A 41 -13.20 4.45 6.88
CA PRO A 41 -13.13 3.09 7.37
C PRO A 41 -11.93 2.89 8.27
N ILE A 42 -12.06 2.05 9.30
CA ILE A 42 -10.94 1.68 10.19
C ILE A 42 -9.90 0.82 9.45
N SER A 43 -10.35 0.06 8.46
CA SER A 43 -9.54 -0.81 7.61
C SER A 43 -10.13 -0.88 6.21
N ILE A 44 -9.28 -0.99 5.18
CA ILE A 44 -9.73 -1.00 3.78
C ILE A 44 -9.68 -2.44 3.27
N GLU A 45 -10.84 -3.07 3.15
CA GLU A 45 -10.96 -4.51 2.80
C GLU A 45 -11.86 -4.77 1.58
N SER A 46 -12.29 -3.69 0.92
CA SER A 46 -13.18 -3.76 -0.24
C SER A 46 -13.01 -2.53 -1.13
N ASN A 47 -13.61 -2.58 -2.33
CA ASN A 47 -13.64 -1.41 -3.22
C ASN A 47 -14.54 -0.30 -2.65
N TYR A 48 -15.57 -0.67 -1.87
CA TYR A 48 -16.41 0.29 -1.16
C TYR A 48 -15.58 1.07 -0.13
N ASP A 49 -14.79 0.37 0.70
CA ASP A 49 -13.93 1.02 1.69
C ASP A 49 -12.91 1.93 1.01
N ALA A 50 -12.32 1.48 -0.10
CA ALA A 50 -11.35 2.29 -0.86
C ALA A 50 -11.97 3.60 -1.38
N VAL A 51 -13.22 3.58 -1.85
CA VAL A 51 -13.92 4.80 -2.28
C VAL A 51 -14.13 5.76 -1.11
N ILE A 52 -14.52 5.26 0.06
CA ILE A 52 -14.70 6.10 1.26
C ILE A 52 -13.35 6.66 1.71
N ALA A 53 -12.34 5.82 1.86
CA ALA A 53 -10.98 6.20 2.25
C ALA A 53 -10.40 7.28 1.34
N ALA A 54 -10.57 7.14 0.03
CA ALA A 54 -10.15 8.16 -0.94
C ALA A 54 -10.81 9.52 -0.63
N SER A 55 -12.13 9.57 -0.48
CA SER A 55 -12.83 10.84 -0.20
C SER A 55 -12.41 11.49 1.13
N CYS A 56 -12.14 10.68 2.16
CA CYS A 56 -11.67 11.14 3.46
C CYS A 56 -10.21 11.63 3.44
N MET A 57 -9.33 11.00 2.65
CA MET A 57 -7.89 11.33 2.64
C MET A 57 -7.51 12.47 1.68
N LEU A 58 -8.25 12.68 0.58
CA LEU A 58 -7.92 13.71 -0.41
C LEU A 58 -7.76 15.14 0.16
N PRO A 59 -8.51 15.56 1.20
CA PRO A 59 -8.23 16.83 1.89
C PRO A 59 -6.81 16.92 2.46
N LEU A 60 -6.23 15.82 2.96
CA LEU A 60 -4.86 15.79 3.48
C LEU A 60 -3.82 15.98 2.35
N VAL A 61 -4.11 15.48 1.14
CA VAL A 61 -3.28 15.73 -0.04
C VAL A 61 -3.24 17.23 -0.35
N ARG A 62 -4.40 17.91 -0.34
CA ARG A 62 -4.44 19.37 -0.52
C ARG A 62 -3.74 20.12 0.60
N GLU A 63 -3.89 19.65 1.83
CA GLU A 63 -3.20 20.22 2.98
C GLU A 63 -1.67 20.15 2.81
N ALA A 64 -1.14 19.02 2.33
CA ALA A 64 0.29 18.83 2.07
C ALA A 64 0.85 19.91 1.12
N ASN A 65 0.13 20.23 0.06
CA ASN A 65 0.48 21.30 -0.89
C ASN A 65 0.61 22.66 -0.18
N THR A 66 -0.32 22.98 0.71
CA THR A 66 -0.31 24.27 1.44
C THR A 66 0.69 24.34 2.59
N LYS A 67 1.10 23.19 3.15
CA LYS A 67 2.02 23.11 4.30
C LYS A 67 3.50 22.94 3.89
N GLY A 68 3.80 23.12 2.59
CA GLY A 68 5.15 23.09 2.05
C GLY A 68 5.80 21.71 2.15
N TYR A 69 5.03 20.64 1.93
CA TYR A 69 5.62 19.31 1.72
C TYR A 69 6.16 19.20 0.29
N ASP A 70 7.17 18.35 0.11
CA ASP A 70 7.79 18.09 -1.20
C ASP A 70 7.12 16.90 -1.92
N ALA A 71 6.51 15.98 -1.17
CA ALA A 71 5.81 14.82 -1.72
C ALA A 71 4.76 14.23 -0.75
N VAL A 72 3.85 13.45 -1.31
CA VAL A 72 2.83 12.65 -0.62
C VAL A 72 2.99 11.18 -0.97
N ILE A 73 2.91 10.32 0.04
CA ILE A 73 2.84 8.86 -0.12
C ILE A 73 1.48 8.36 0.38
N ILE A 74 0.74 7.64 -0.46
CA ILE A 74 -0.49 6.94 -0.08
C ILE A 74 -0.12 5.55 0.43
N ALA A 75 -0.20 5.35 1.75
CA ALA A 75 0.24 4.14 2.45
C ALA A 75 -0.86 3.07 2.56
N CYS A 76 -1.41 2.63 1.42
CA CYS A 76 -2.31 1.48 1.36
C CYS A 76 -2.06 0.67 0.09
N PHE A 77 -2.02 -0.66 0.22
CA PHE A 77 -1.86 -1.57 -0.91
C PHE A 77 -3.17 -1.72 -1.72
N SER A 78 -3.59 -0.60 -2.31
CA SER A 78 -4.68 -0.39 -3.27
C SER A 78 -4.69 1.02 -3.85
N ASP A 79 -3.77 1.89 -3.37
CA ASP A 79 -3.63 3.30 -3.72
C ASP A 79 -4.99 4.04 -3.89
N PRO A 80 -5.84 4.09 -2.83
CA PRO A 80 -7.17 4.66 -2.94
C PRO A 80 -7.14 6.09 -3.47
N GLY A 81 -7.84 6.33 -4.58
CA GLY A 81 -7.95 7.67 -5.17
C GLY A 81 -6.66 8.24 -5.75
N ILE A 82 -5.64 7.43 -6.05
CA ILE A 82 -4.32 7.91 -6.50
C ILE A 82 -4.36 8.86 -7.71
N GLU A 83 -5.22 8.62 -8.71
CA GLU A 83 -5.34 9.54 -9.86
C GLU A 83 -5.90 10.89 -9.42
N ALA A 84 -6.97 10.89 -8.62
CA ALA A 84 -7.54 12.13 -8.09
C ALA A 84 -6.54 12.86 -7.20
N ALA A 85 -5.73 12.13 -6.42
CA ALA A 85 -4.69 12.71 -5.58
C ALA A 85 -3.59 13.38 -6.43
N LYS A 86 -3.19 12.75 -7.54
CA LYS A 86 -2.24 13.33 -8.53
C LYS A 86 -2.86 14.54 -9.24
N GLU A 87 -4.14 14.51 -9.58
CA GLU A 87 -4.84 15.63 -10.25
C GLU A 87 -4.94 16.90 -9.39
N ILE A 88 -5.11 16.76 -8.08
CA ILE A 88 -5.32 17.90 -7.17
C ILE A 88 -4.03 18.40 -6.49
N SER A 89 -2.88 17.79 -6.79
CA SER A 89 -1.61 18.06 -6.13
C SER A 89 -0.62 18.70 -7.08
N ASP A 90 0.05 19.76 -6.62
CA ASP A 90 1.16 20.41 -7.31
C ASP A 90 2.51 19.73 -7.01
N ILE A 91 2.54 18.83 -6.01
CA ILE A 91 3.71 18.06 -5.58
C ILE A 91 3.56 16.57 -5.92
N LEU A 92 4.68 15.84 -5.90
CA LEU A 92 4.71 14.41 -6.22
C LEU A 92 3.76 13.61 -5.31
N VAL A 93 2.86 12.84 -5.90
CA VAL A 93 2.01 11.87 -5.18
C VAL A 93 2.29 10.48 -5.72
N VAL A 94 2.66 9.57 -4.82
CA VAL A 94 2.89 8.16 -5.16
C VAL A 94 2.11 7.24 -4.23
N GLY A 95 1.61 6.14 -4.77
CA GLY A 95 1.01 5.06 -4.00
C GLY A 95 2.01 3.95 -3.71
N ILE A 96 1.93 3.33 -2.52
CA ILE A 96 2.85 2.24 -2.18
C ILE A 96 2.65 1.03 -3.09
N GLN A 97 1.44 0.76 -3.59
CA GLN A 97 1.22 -0.36 -4.49
C GLN A 97 1.83 -0.07 -5.87
N GLU A 98 1.53 1.08 -6.49
CA GLU A 98 2.11 1.50 -7.77
C GLU A 98 3.64 1.35 -7.74
N VAL A 99 4.29 1.92 -6.72
CA VAL A 99 5.75 1.87 -6.58
C VAL A 99 6.24 0.44 -6.37
N SER A 100 5.61 -0.33 -5.48
CA SER A 100 6.04 -1.70 -5.18
C SER A 100 5.97 -2.61 -6.40
N LEU A 101 4.91 -2.50 -7.20
CA LEU A 101 4.74 -3.32 -8.41
C LEU A 101 5.79 -2.99 -9.48
N HIS A 102 6.07 -1.70 -9.69
CA HIS A 102 7.11 -1.29 -10.65
C HIS A 102 8.51 -1.70 -10.19
N VAL A 103 8.82 -1.56 -8.90
CA VAL A 103 10.09 -2.02 -8.33
C VAL A 103 10.21 -3.54 -8.46
N ALA A 104 9.16 -4.31 -8.18
CA ALA A 104 9.18 -5.75 -8.31
C ALA A 104 9.46 -6.20 -9.75
N ALA A 105 8.86 -5.54 -10.74
CA ALA A 105 9.11 -5.80 -12.16
C ALA A 105 10.54 -5.45 -12.62
N MET A 106 11.27 -4.60 -11.88
CA MET A 106 12.69 -4.32 -12.12
C MET A 106 13.63 -5.35 -11.47
N LEU A 107 13.17 -6.03 -10.42
CA LEU A 107 14.00 -6.94 -9.61
C LEU A 107 13.99 -8.39 -10.11
N GLY A 108 12.95 -8.81 -10.83
CA GLY A 108 12.84 -10.15 -11.39
C GLY A 108 11.85 -10.22 -12.56
N ALA A 109 11.90 -11.32 -13.31
CA ALA A 109 11.03 -11.52 -14.48
C ALA A 109 9.57 -11.72 -14.08
N LYS A 110 9.34 -12.27 -12.87
CA LYS A 110 8.01 -12.61 -12.35
C LYS A 110 7.88 -12.27 -10.88
N PHE A 111 6.77 -11.62 -10.50
CA PHE A 111 6.42 -11.35 -9.11
C PHE A 111 5.07 -11.92 -8.70
N THR A 112 4.91 -12.25 -7.42
CA THR A 112 3.62 -12.64 -6.82
C THR A 112 3.21 -11.63 -5.76
N ILE A 113 1.93 -11.24 -5.78
CA ILE A 113 1.31 -10.39 -4.75
C ILE A 113 0.71 -11.25 -3.66
N LEU A 114 1.00 -10.95 -2.39
CA LEU A 114 0.32 -11.52 -1.23
C LEU A 114 -0.78 -10.57 -0.75
N THR A 115 -2.04 -11.03 -0.81
CA THR A 115 -3.21 -10.22 -0.44
C THR A 115 -3.86 -10.76 0.84
N PRO A 116 -4.55 -9.95 1.67
CA PRO A 116 -5.16 -10.45 2.91
C PRO A 116 -6.14 -11.61 2.70
N MET A 117 -7.13 -11.40 1.82
CA MET A 117 -8.27 -12.32 1.62
C MET A 117 -8.47 -12.65 0.15
N GLU A 118 -8.95 -13.86 -0.14
CA GLU A 118 -9.18 -14.38 -1.50
C GLU A 118 -10.09 -13.47 -2.34
N LYS A 119 -11.13 -12.89 -1.72
CA LYS A 119 -12.04 -11.92 -2.36
C LYS A 119 -11.34 -10.70 -2.97
N ARG A 120 -10.08 -10.43 -2.61
CA ARG A 120 -9.29 -9.30 -3.15
C ARG A 120 -8.48 -9.64 -4.38
N ILE A 121 -8.33 -10.93 -4.72
CA ILE A 121 -7.56 -11.37 -5.90
C ILE A 121 -8.02 -10.65 -7.18
N PRO A 122 -9.32 -10.61 -7.55
CA PRO A 122 -9.73 -9.95 -8.78
C PRO A 122 -9.41 -8.46 -8.81
N ALA A 123 -9.44 -7.79 -7.66
CA ALA A 123 -9.09 -6.37 -7.56
C ALA A 123 -7.59 -6.14 -7.79
N LYS A 124 -6.73 -6.98 -7.20
CA LYS A 124 -5.28 -6.90 -7.42
C LYS A 124 -4.91 -7.17 -8.88
N GLU A 125 -5.51 -8.18 -9.50
CA GLU A 125 -5.29 -8.46 -10.93
C GLU A 125 -5.72 -7.28 -11.82
N TYR A 126 -6.85 -6.66 -11.52
CA TYR A 126 -7.31 -5.47 -12.23
C TYR A 126 -6.31 -4.31 -12.12
N GLU A 127 -5.80 -4.03 -10.91
CA GLU A 127 -4.84 -2.94 -10.69
C GLU A 127 -3.49 -3.23 -11.36
N VAL A 128 -3.01 -4.48 -11.37
CA VAL A 128 -1.80 -4.87 -12.11
C VAL A 128 -1.95 -4.58 -13.61
N ARG A 129 -3.10 -4.91 -14.21
CA ARG A 129 -3.40 -4.59 -15.62
C ARG A 129 -3.44 -3.09 -15.85
N ARG A 130 -4.01 -2.31 -14.92
CA ARG A 130 -4.02 -0.84 -15.00
C ARG A 130 -2.60 -0.26 -15.04
N TYR A 131 -1.65 -0.87 -14.33
CA TYR A 131 -0.24 -0.51 -14.36
C TYR A 131 0.56 -1.17 -15.51
N LYS A 132 -0.08 -1.97 -16.37
CA LYS A 132 0.55 -2.66 -17.52
C LYS A 132 1.65 -3.64 -17.12
N LEU A 133 1.49 -4.30 -15.97
CA LEU A 133 2.45 -5.24 -15.39
C LEU A 133 1.95 -6.70 -15.42
N GLU A 134 0.88 -6.99 -16.17
CA GLU A 134 0.27 -8.33 -16.22
C GLU A 134 1.24 -9.40 -16.73
N GLN A 135 2.17 -9.03 -17.62
CA GLN A 135 3.20 -9.96 -18.12
C GLN A 135 4.24 -10.31 -17.05
N ALA A 136 4.44 -9.45 -16.05
CA ALA A 136 5.36 -9.69 -14.94
C ALA A 136 4.66 -10.34 -13.73
N LEU A 137 3.33 -10.43 -13.70
CA LEU A 137 2.60 -11.12 -12.65
C LEU A 137 2.70 -12.65 -12.84
N ALA A 138 3.15 -13.36 -11.80
CA ALA A 138 3.05 -14.81 -11.69
C ALA A 138 1.70 -15.21 -11.10
N SER A 139 1.35 -14.65 -9.93
CA SER A 139 0.10 -14.95 -9.25
C SER A 139 -0.29 -13.87 -8.23
N VAL A 140 -1.52 -13.96 -7.73
CA VAL A 140 -1.95 -13.28 -6.51
C VAL A 140 -2.38 -14.36 -5.52
N ARG A 141 -1.79 -14.38 -4.33
CA ARG A 141 -2.08 -15.40 -3.30
C ARG A 141 -2.66 -14.79 -2.04
N PRO A 142 -3.74 -15.36 -1.48
CA PRO A 142 -4.31 -14.87 -0.24
C PRO A 142 -3.55 -15.40 0.98
N LEU A 143 -3.36 -14.55 1.99
CA LEU A 143 -2.88 -14.96 3.31
C LEU A 143 -3.98 -15.69 4.09
N GLY A 144 -5.26 -15.39 3.82
CA GLY A 144 -6.39 -15.88 4.61
C GLY A 144 -6.47 -15.21 5.98
N MET A 145 -6.06 -13.94 6.04
CA MET A 145 -6.06 -13.11 7.25
C MET A 145 -6.64 -11.75 6.88
N THR A 146 -7.51 -11.20 7.70
CA THR A 146 -8.01 -9.81 7.59
C THR A 146 -6.90 -8.80 7.86
N VAL A 147 -7.09 -7.54 7.46
CA VAL A 147 -6.09 -6.49 7.69
C VAL A 147 -5.84 -6.30 9.19
N ALA A 148 -6.92 -6.30 9.99
CA ALA A 148 -6.82 -6.21 11.45
C ALA A 148 -6.05 -7.40 12.07
N GLU A 149 -6.29 -8.63 11.61
CA GLU A 149 -5.54 -9.80 12.07
C GLU A 149 -4.05 -9.72 11.71
N THR A 150 -3.72 -9.17 10.54
CA THR A 150 -2.32 -9.02 10.12
C THR A 150 -1.54 -8.06 11.00
N ASP A 151 -2.17 -6.96 11.42
CA ASP A 151 -1.58 -5.91 12.26
C ASP A 151 -1.46 -6.37 13.73
N ALA A 152 -2.50 -7.03 14.25
CA ALA A 152 -2.55 -7.45 15.65
C ALA A 152 -1.50 -8.52 16.04
N ASN A 153 -0.99 -9.31 15.09
CA ASN A 153 0.02 -10.34 15.40
C ASN A 153 1.12 -10.45 14.33
N PRO A 154 2.12 -9.55 14.36
CA PRO A 154 3.18 -9.50 13.35
C PRO A 154 3.98 -10.80 13.22
N ALA A 155 4.17 -11.54 14.31
CA ALA A 155 4.91 -12.81 14.29
C ALA A 155 4.14 -13.90 13.52
N LYS A 156 2.82 -14.03 13.78
CA LYS A 156 1.95 -14.96 13.05
C LYS A 156 1.84 -14.56 11.58
N THR A 157 1.66 -13.27 11.31
CA THR A 157 1.61 -12.71 9.96
C THR A 157 2.88 -13.01 9.18
N LYS A 158 4.05 -12.78 9.77
CA LYS A 158 5.35 -13.09 9.15
C LYS A 158 5.49 -14.58 8.83
N ALA A 159 5.11 -15.48 9.74
CA ALA A 159 5.15 -16.92 9.50
C ALA A 159 4.25 -17.32 8.32
N ARG A 160 3.04 -16.74 8.26
CA ARG A 160 2.10 -16.99 7.16
C ARG A 160 2.60 -16.45 5.82
N ILE A 161 3.15 -15.23 5.80
CA ILE A 161 3.78 -14.64 4.61
C ILE A 161 4.88 -15.57 4.07
N LEU A 162 5.77 -16.07 4.93
CA LEU A 162 6.85 -16.96 4.52
C LEU A 162 6.35 -18.30 3.96
N GLU A 163 5.27 -18.85 4.52
CA GLU A 163 4.66 -20.08 4.00
C GLU A 163 4.09 -19.88 2.59
N VAL A 164 3.30 -18.81 2.40
CA VAL A 164 2.65 -18.53 1.12
C VAL A 164 3.68 -18.09 0.06
N ALA A 165 4.69 -17.32 0.45
CA ALA A 165 5.79 -16.91 -0.42
C ALA A 165 6.57 -18.11 -0.97
N LYS A 166 6.90 -19.10 -0.14
CA LYS A 166 7.59 -20.32 -0.61
C LYS A 166 6.79 -21.05 -1.68
N LYS A 167 5.48 -21.20 -1.45
CA LYS A 167 4.58 -21.80 -2.45
C LYS A 167 4.52 -20.98 -3.73
N ALA A 168 4.51 -19.65 -3.65
CA ALA A 168 4.56 -18.80 -4.83
C ALA A 168 5.84 -19.01 -5.66
N VAL A 169 6.98 -19.16 -5.00
CA VAL A 169 8.27 -19.46 -5.67
C VAL A 169 8.23 -20.84 -6.32
N GLU A 170 7.80 -21.87 -5.58
CA GLU A 170 7.83 -23.27 -6.02
C GLU A 170 6.78 -23.61 -7.08
N GLU A 171 5.58 -23.03 -6.97
CA GLU A 171 4.42 -23.39 -7.80
C GLU A 171 4.18 -22.40 -8.95
N ASP A 172 4.46 -21.11 -8.76
CA ASP A 172 4.13 -20.06 -9.73
C ASP A 172 5.35 -19.48 -10.46
N GLY A 173 6.56 -19.83 -10.00
CA GLY A 173 7.81 -19.28 -10.53
C GLY A 173 8.05 -17.81 -10.14
N ALA A 174 7.54 -17.38 -8.97
CA ALA A 174 7.81 -16.05 -8.46
C ALA A 174 9.30 -15.86 -8.13
N GLU A 175 9.91 -14.79 -8.66
CA GLU A 175 11.27 -14.36 -8.32
C GLU A 175 11.25 -13.23 -7.27
N VAL A 176 10.12 -12.49 -7.20
CA VAL A 176 9.90 -11.38 -6.27
C VAL A 176 8.55 -11.54 -5.58
N ILE A 177 8.49 -11.21 -4.30
CA ILE A 177 7.25 -11.20 -3.51
C ILE A 177 6.89 -9.77 -3.17
N VAL A 178 5.62 -9.43 -3.38
CA VAL A 178 5.02 -8.12 -3.06
C VAL A 178 3.95 -8.31 -2.00
#